data_AF-A0A967I812-F1
#
_entry.id   AF-A0A967I812-F1
#
_cell.length_a   1.000
_cell.length_b   1.000
_cell.length_c   1.000
_cell.angle_alpha   90.00
_cell.angle_beta   90.00
_cell.angle_gamma   90.00
#
_symmetry.space_group_name_H-M   'P 1'
#
loop_
_entity.id
_entity.type
_entity.pdbx_description
1 polymer ?
#
loop_
_entity_poly.entity_id
_entity_poly.type
_entity_poly.pdbx_seq_one_letter_code
_entity_poly.pdbx_strand_id
1 'polypeptide(L)'
;LEFVNDPSDVWVNGDIAMIQRVLENLLENALNHTPADGSIRLGFVTEGDRVIIKVEDSGRGMAPEEVEHIFERFYRVEKSRTVGHDGAGLGLS
;
A
#
# COMPACT_ATOMS: atom_id res chain seq x y z
N LEU A 1 -0.70 -7.37 -10.72
CA LEU A 1 -1.72 -6.46 -10.18
C LEU A 1 -3.06 -6.84 -10.78
N GLU A 2 -4.02 -7.13 -9.92
CA GLU A 2 -5.39 -7.48 -10.27
C GLU A 2 -6.35 -6.46 -9.65
N PHE A 3 -7.30 -5.96 -10.45
CA PHE A 3 -8.40 -5.13 -9.95
C PHE A 3 -9.59 -6.03 -9.62
N VAL A 4 -10.02 -6.02 -8.36
CA VAL A 4 -11.06 -6.94 -7.86
C VAL A 4 -12.47 -6.48 -8.25
N ASN A 5 -12.66 -5.19 -8.49
CA ASN A 5 -13.94 -4.61 -8.90
C ASN A 5 -13.76 -3.33 -9.73
N ASP A 6 -14.82 -2.98 -10.46
CA ASP A 6 -14.89 -1.76 -11.28
C ASP A 6 -15.34 -0.57 -10.41
N PRO A 7 -14.54 0.53 -10.33
CA PRO A 7 -14.90 1.71 -9.56
C PRO A 7 -15.82 2.70 -10.30
N SER A 8 -16.29 2.42 -11.53
CA SER A 8 -17.02 3.38 -12.37
C SER A 8 -18.23 4.04 -11.71
N ASP A 9 -18.88 3.35 -10.77
CA ASP A 9 -20.11 3.80 -10.11
C ASP A 9 -19.88 4.32 -8.68
N VAL A 10 -18.61 4.51 -8.27
CA VAL A 10 -18.25 4.95 -6.92
C VAL A 10 -17.55 6.30 -6.95
N TRP A 11 -18.11 7.24 -6.19
CA TRP A 11 -17.62 8.62 -6.10
C TRP A 11 -17.37 9.00 -4.65
N VAL A 12 -16.26 9.69 -4.41
CA VAL A 12 -15.89 10.22 -3.09
C VAL A 12 -15.48 11.69 -3.22
N ASN A 13 -15.74 12.48 -2.17
CA ASN A 13 -15.24 13.85 -2.09
C ASN A 13 -13.87 13.84 -1.40
N GLY A 14 -12.84 14.39 -2.05
CA GLY A 14 -11.50 14.48 -1.48
C GLY A 14 -10.52 15.20 -2.39
N ASP A 15 -9.30 15.42 -1.88
CA ASP A 15 -8.20 15.94 -2.67
C ASP A 15 -7.62 14.81 -3.54
N ILE A 16 -7.79 14.94 -4.85
CA ILE A 16 -7.36 13.93 -5.81
C ILE A 16 -5.84 13.65 -5.74
N ALA A 17 -5.02 14.68 -5.51
CA ALA A 17 -3.58 14.54 -5.46
C ALA A 17 -3.13 13.83 -4.18
N MET A 18 -3.77 14.11 -3.04
CA MET A 18 -3.48 13.42 -1.79
C MET A 18 -3.90 11.94 -1.86
N ILE A 19 -5.08 11.64 -2.42
CA ILE A 19 -5.57 10.27 -2.59
C ILE A 19 -4.63 9.50 -3.52
N GLN A 20 -4.28 10.06 -4.67
CA GLN A 20 -3.34 9.45 -5.61
C GLN A 20 -2.01 9.14 -4.93
N ARG A 21 -1.44 10.09 -4.17
CA ARG A 21 -0.18 9.89 -3.46
C ARG A 21 -0.24 8.72 -2.46
N VAL A 22 -1.32 8.61 -1.69
CA VAL A 22 -1.51 7.49 -0.75
C VAL A 22 -1.55 6.16 -1.50
N LEU A 23 -2.30 6.10 -2.61
CA LEU A 23 -2.40 4.87 -3.41
C LEU A 23 -1.06 4.49 -4.07
N GLU A 24 -0.33 5.46 -4.61
CA GLU A 24 1.01 5.25 -5.17
C GLU A 24 1.96 4.67 -4.12
N ASN A 25 1.98 5.26 -2.92
CA ASN A 25 2.85 4.77 -1.84
C ASN A 25 2.52 3.33 -1.42
N LEU A 26 1.23 2.99 -1.31
CA LEU A 26 0.80 1.63 -0.97
C LEU A 26 1.14 0.63 -2.08
N LEU A 27 0.91 1.00 -3.35
CA LEU A 27 1.21 0.14 -4.49
C LEU A 27 2.71 -0.04 -4.70
N GLU A 28 3.52 1.00 -4.48
CA GLU A 28 4.97 0.92 -4.55
C GLU A 28 5.51 -0.04 -3.48
N ASN A 29 4.99 0.05 -2.24
CA ASN A 29 5.35 -0.90 -1.19
C ASN A 29 4.98 -2.34 -1.55
N ALA A 30 3.77 -2.55 -2.08
CA ALA A 30 3.34 -3.87 -2.54
C ALA A 30 4.26 -4.40 -3.65
N LEU A 31 4.60 -3.59 -4.66
CA LEU A 31 5.50 -3.95 -5.76
C LEU A 31 6.91 -4.29 -5.27
N ASN A 32 7.44 -3.54 -4.31
CA ASN A 32 8.78 -3.73 -3.77
C ASN A 32 8.90 -4.95 -2.84
N HIS A 33 7.79 -5.40 -2.24
CA HIS A 33 7.80 -6.45 -1.22
C HIS A 33 7.11 -7.75 -1.64
N THR A 34 6.50 -7.79 -2.83
CA THR A 34 5.94 -9.00 -3.44
C THR A 34 6.98 -9.69 -4.32
N PRO A 35 7.21 -11.00 -4.19
CA PRO A 35 8.09 -11.73 -5.10
C PRO A 35 7.51 -11.81 -6.52
N ALA A 36 8.34 -12.16 -7.51
CA ALA A 36 7.94 -12.14 -8.92
C ALA A 36 6.77 -13.10 -9.27
N ASP A 37 6.60 -14.17 -8.51
CA ASP A 37 5.51 -15.14 -8.59
C ASP A 37 4.33 -14.83 -7.65
N GLY A 38 4.39 -13.73 -6.91
CA GLY A 38 3.34 -13.26 -6.03
C GLY A 38 2.24 -12.49 -6.74
N SER A 39 1.21 -12.13 -5.98
CA SER A 39 0.04 -11.41 -6.46
C SER A 39 -0.17 -10.13 -5.66
N ILE A 40 -0.63 -9.09 -6.36
CA ILE A 40 -1.11 -7.84 -5.74
C ILE A 40 -2.54 -7.63 -6.23
N ARG A 41 -3.47 -7.42 -5.30
CA ARG A 41 -4.90 -7.14 -5.52
C ARG A 41 -5.22 -5.73 -5.05
N LEU A 42 -5.90 -4.98 -5.90
CA LEU A 42 -6.47 -3.67 -5.59
C LEU A 42 -7.98 -3.76 -5.76
N GLY A 43 -8.71 -3.38 -4.73
CA GLY A 43 -10.16 -3.31 -4.79
C GLY A 43 -10.70 -2.36 -3.76
N PHE A 44 -12.01 -2.27 -3.69
CA PHE A 44 -12.68 -1.52 -2.64
C PHE A 44 -13.92 -2.24 -2.12
N VAL A 45 -14.40 -1.84 -0.95
CA VAL A 45 -15.74 -2.18 -0.46
C VAL A 45 -16.47 -0.92 -0.04
N THR A 46 -17.77 -0.85 -0.33
CA THR A 46 -18.64 0.25 0.13
C THR A 46 -19.30 -0.17 1.44
N GLU A 47 -19.08 0.59 2.50
CA GLU A 47 -19.68 0.36 3.82
C GLU A 47 -20.41 1.63 4.26
N GLY A 48 -21.74 1.65 4.07
CA GLY A 48 -22.57 2.82 4.35
C GLY A 48 -22.20 4.00 3.45
N ASP A 49 -21.74 5.09 4.06
CA ASP A 49 -21.30 6.31 3.39
C ASP A 49 -19.79 6.34 3.10
N ARG A 50 -19.10 5.22 3.32
CA ARG A 50 -17.64 5.12 3.17
C ARG A 50 -17.24 4.14 2.08
N VAL A 51 -16.10 4.43 1.47
CA VAL A 51 -15.40 3.53 0.57
C VAL A 51 -14.10 3.12 1.25
N ILE A 52 -13.90 1.81 1.42
CA ILE A 52 -12.67 1.23 1.95
C ILE A 52 -11.89 0.67 0.77
N ILE A 53 -10.78 1.31 0.44
CA ILE A 53 -9.84 0.78 -0.55
C ILE A 53 -8.93 -0.25 0.13
N LYS A 54 -8.69 -1.38 -0.55
CA LYS A 54 -7.82 -2.46 -0.09
C LYS A 54 -6.73 -2.68 -1.12
N VAL A 55 -5.48 -2.52 -0.68
CA VAL A 55 -4.28 -3.00 -1.39
C VAL A 55 -3.81 -4.22 -0.62
N GLU A 56 -3.79 -5.37 -1.27
CA GLU A 56 -3.38 -6.64 -0.67
C GLU A 56 -2.29 -7.26 -1.52
N ASP A 57 -1.22 -7.73 -0.89
CA ASP A 57 -0.12 -8.40 -1.55
C ASP A 57 0.20 -9.75 -0.90
N SER A 58 0.83 -10.64 -1.66
CA SER A 58 1.29 -11.95 -1.19
C SER A 58 2.78 -11.96 -0.86
N GLY A 59 3.34 -10.80 -0.47
CA GLY A 59 4.71 -10.65 -0.06
C GLY A 59 5.00 -11.34 1.28
N ARG A 60 6.20 -11.10 1.81
CA ARG A 60 6.69 -11.73 3.05
C ARG A 60 5.90 -11.35 4.32
N GLY A 61 4.97 -10.41 4.21
CA GLY A 61 4.27 -9.82 5.34
C GLY A 61 5.18 -9.00 6.24
N MET A 62 4.65 -8.68 7.43
CA MET A 62 5.34 -7.92 8.46
C MET A 62 5.19 -8.65 9.80
N ALA A 63 6.21 -8.56 10.65
CA ALA A 63 6.08 -9.03 12.02
C ALA A 63 5.11 -8.11 12.79
N PRO A 64 4.37 -8.61 13.80
CA PRO A 64 3.40 -7.81 14.55
C PRO A 64 4.00 -6.52 15.12
N GLU A 65 5.25 -6.57 15.59
CA GLU A 65 5.97 -5.43 16.13
C GLU A 65 6.30 -4.38 15.05
N GLU A 66 6.46 -4.79 13.79
CA GLU A 66 6.72 -3.88 12.68
C GLU A 66 5.46 -3.10 12.29
N VAL A 67 4.28 -3.73 12.39
CA VAL A 67 2.98 -3.13 12.02
C VAL A 67 2.67 -1.89 12.85
N GLU A 68 3.10 -1.84 14.12
CA GLU A 68 2.88 -0.68 15.00
C GLU A 68 3.70 0.54 14.56
N HIS A 69 4.83 0.33 13.89
CA HIS A 69 5.81 1.38 13.58
C HIS A 69 5.87 1.76 12.09
N ILE A 70 5.18 1.05 11.18
CA ILE A 70 5.30 1.31 9.72
C ILE A 70 4.88 2.70 9.26
N PHE A 71 4.09 3.41 10.07
CA PHE A 71 3.67 4.80 9.79
C PHE A 71 4.62 5.84 10.41
N GLU A 72 5.64 5.41 11.16
CA GLU A 72 6.64 6.31 11.71
C GLU A 72 7.62 6.77 10.62
N ARG A 73 7.97 8.06 10.65
CA ARG A 73 8.93 8.63 9.72
C ARG A 73 10.28 7.94 9.84
N PHE A 74 10.87 7.62 8.70
CA PHE A 74 12.18 6.96 8.57
C PHE A 74 12.22 5.50 9.04
N TYR A 75 11.08 4.92 9.46
CA TYR A 75 11.04 3.52 9.85
C TYR A 75 11.25 2.60 8.64
N ARG A 76 12.17 1.63 8.79
CA ARG A 76 12.45 0.58 7.80
C ARG A 76 12.81 -0.71 8.54
N VAL A 77 12.33 -1.84 8.04
CA VAL A 77 12.72 -3.16 8.54
C VAL A 77 14.21 -3.41 8.24
N GLU A 78 15.01 -3.67 9.29
CA GLU A 78 16.49 -3.77 9.29
C GLU A 78 17.08 -4.71 8.22
N LYS A 79 16.32 -5.67 7.70
CA LYS A 79 16.77 -6.64 6.68
C LYS A 79 16.88 -6.07 5.26
N SER A 80 16.55 -4.79 5.04
CA SER A 80 16.57 -4.13 3.73
C SER A 80 17.94 -3.51 3.37
N ARG A 81 19.04 -3.96 3.99
CA ARG A 81 20.42 -3.44 3.75
C ARG A 81 21.03 -3.86 2.42
N THR A 82 20.28 -4.50 1.52
CA THR A 82 20.71 -4.72 0.14
C THR A 82 20.56 -3.43 -0.67
N VAL A 83 21.73 -2.87 -0.97
CA VAL A 83 22.01 -1.78 -1.90
C VAL A 83 21.08 -1.82 -3.13
N GLY A 84 20.24 -0.80 -3.32
CA GLY A 84 19.50 -0.60 -4.58
C GLY A 84 18.11 0.03 -4.49
N HIS A 85 17.40 -0.04 -3.36
CA HIS A 85 16.05 0.53 -3.25
C HIS A 85 16.04 1.85 -2.46
N ASP A 86 15.98 2.95 -3.22
CA ASP A 86 15.81 4.33 -2.76
C ASP A 86 14.40 4.55 -2.19
N GLY A 87 14.27 4.42 -0.87
CA GLY A 87 13.07 4.80 -0.14
C GLY A 87 13.47 5.43 1.19
N ALA A 88 13.19 6.71 1.38
CA ALA A 88 13.57 7.46 2.59
C ALA A 88 12.80 7.03 3.85
N GLY A 89 11.93 6.01 3.78
CA GLY A 89 11.01 5.68 4.87
C GLY A 89 9.95 6.76 5.10
N LEU A 90 9.58 7.48 4.03
CA LEU A 90 8.60 8.57 4.05
C LEU A 90 7.31 8.23 3.27
N GLY A 91 7.21 7.03 2.70
CA GLY A 91 6.06 6.64 1.88
C GLY A 91 4.77 6.47 2.68
N LEU A 92 4.84 6.17 3.97
CA LEU A 92 3.66 5.89 4.81
C LEU A 92 3.37 6.99 5.85
N SER A 93 4.09 8.12 5.85
CA SER A 93 4.12 9.11 6.94
C SER A 93 3.75 10.54 6.57
#